data_AF-A0AAV0VNP4-F1
#
_entry.id   AF-A0AAV0VNP4-F1
#
_cell.length_a   1.000
_cell.length_b   1.000
_cell.length_c   1.000
_cell.angle_alpha   90.00
_cell.angle_beta   90.00
_cell.angle_gamma   90.00
#
_symmetry.space_group_name_H-M   'P 1'
#
loop_
_entity.id
_entity.type
_entity.pdbx_description
1 polymer ?
#
loop_
_entity_poly.entity_id
_entity_poly.type
_entity_poly.pdbx_seq_one_letter_code
_entity_poly.pdbx_strand_id
1 'polypeptide(L)'
;MSALQTTLRRTTAVLMPIGYYPARVWCSTRAVPTDGKFRVLDLKKKSFVPHAKKKYIKTITLPPRALSMPVDQEWSNVWPGPRTFHPATVPLALRQGYDPKRASPGKYGNAELMKIPNFLHLTPPAVKKHCSALKQFCTEWPKDLETDEDCDRHFPMTTITTDYCHSSPTIKDPKSRIVTIKIKLSSLNLDKHARDKMIRLVGDRYDEESDVLTIVTDRCPTRKQNYDYGVYVLTALYHESNTFEEWERQKQEADMEHYIWENNPSKKAYVTLTRWPEKVSDDDVKSHSIDEDMVGQKYKEAVTELLNNGEDTYTLNKYKEAALAVLLPQTIQA
;
A
#
# COMPACT_ATOMS: atom_id res chain seq x y z
N MET A 1 9.27 -24.49 -68.49
CA MET A 1 10.20 -24.57 -67.34
C MET A 1 9.84 -23.43 -66.41
N SER A 2 9.50 -23.53 -65.13
CA SER A 2 9.34 -24.62 -64.16
C SER A 2 8.28 -24.09 -63.20
N ALA A 3 7.12 -24.75 -63.10
CA ALA A 3 6.12 -24.43 -62.09
C ALA A 3 6.53 -25.15 -60.80
N LEU A 4 7.07 -24.40 -59.83
CA LEU A 4 7.40 -24.93 -58.51
C LEU A 4 6.11 -25.10 -57.70
N GLN A 5 5.63 -26.35 -57.65
CA GLN A 5 4.61 -26.81 -56.72
C GLN A 5 5.07 -26.57 -55.28
N THR A 6 4.42 -25.63 -54.61
CA THR A 6 4.54 -25.45 -53.15
C THR A 6 3.57 -26.42 -52.48
N THR A 7 4.08 -27.50 -51.90
CA THR A 7 3.27 -28.49 -51.17
C THR A 7 3.01 -28.02 -49.75
N LEU A 8 1.85 -27.42 -49.52
CA LEU A 8 1.30 -27.13 -48.20
C LEU A 8 0.85 -28.44 -47.53
N ARG A 9 1.69 -29.00 -46.64
CA ARG A 9 1.28 -30.10 -45.76
C ARG A 9 0.29 -29.56 -44.72
N ARG A 10 -1.01 -29.76 -44.96
CA ARG A 10 -2.04 -29.68 -43.91
C ARG A 10 -1.86 -30.87 -42.96
N THR A 11 -1.18 -30.66 -41.85
CA THR A 11 -1.28 -31.54 -40.68
C THR A 11 -2.65 -31.35 -40.06
N THR A 12 -3.53 -32.34 -40.25
CA THR A 12 -4.79 -32.47 -39.51
C THR A 12 -4.46 -32.76 -38.04
N ALA A 13 -4.62 -31.75 -37.19
CA ALA A 13 -4.66 -31.96 -35.75
C ALA A 13 -5.92 -32.79 -35.43
N VAL A 14 -5.73 -34.07 -35.11
CA VAL A 14 -6.79 -34.89 -34.52
C VAL A 14 -7.04 -34.33 -33.13
N LEU A 15 -8.17 -33.62 -32.96
CA LEU A 15 -8.71 -33.28 -31.65
C LEU A 15 -8.88 -34.59 -30.87
N MET A 16 -8.08 -34.78 -29.81
CA MET A 16 -8.37 -35.78 -28.80
C MET A 16 -9.65 -35.34 -28.06
N PRO A 17 -10.73 -36.12 -28.07
CA PRO A 17 -11.84 -35.85 -27.18
C PRO A 17 -11.35 -36.10 -25.75
N ILE A 18 -11.60 -35.13 -24.88
CA ILE A 18 -11.48 -35.28 -23.43
C ILE A 18 -12.47 -36.39 -23.04
N GLY A 19 -11.95 -37.61 -22.93
CA GLY A 19 -12.69 -38.74 -22.42
C GLY A 19 -12.98 -38.48 -20.95
N TYR A 20 -14.16 -37.96 -20.65
CA TYR A 20 -14.81 -38.23 -19.38
C TYR A 20 -14.74 -39.74 -19.17
N TYR A 21 -14.01 -40.19 -18.15
CA TYR A 21 -14.10 -41.57 -17.71
C TYR A 21 -15.53 -41.80 -17.23
N PRO A 22 -16.39 -42.57 -17.92
CA PRO A 22 -17.60 -43.02 -17.26
C PRO A 22 -17.14 -43.96 -16.15
N ALA A 23 -17.61 -43.70 -14.92
CA ALA A 23 -17.48 -44.62 -13.81
C ALA A 23 -17.83 -46.03 -14.32
N ARG A 24 -16.89 -46.98 -14.21
CA ARG A 24 -17.16 -48.38 -14.50
C ARG A 24 -18.15 -48.90 -13.47
N VAL A 25 -19.44 -48.69 -13.73
CA VAL A 25 -20.50 -49.47 -13.10
C VAL A 25 -20.37 -50.87 -13.66
N TRP A 26 -19.85 -51.79 -12.86
CA TRP A 26 -19.98 -53.22 -13.12
C TRP A 26 -21.46 -53.59 -12.98
N CYS A 27 -22.22 -53.42 -14.05
CA CYS A 27 -23.53 -54.06 -14.20
C CYS A 27 -23.55 -54.77 -15.56
N SER A 28 -23.12 -56.02 -15.53
CA SER A 28 -23.15 -56.93 -16.67
C SER A 28 -24.57 -57.45 -16.87
N THR A 29 -25.43 -56.68 -17.52
CA THR A 29 -26.71 -57.18 -18.05
C THR A 29 -27.09 -56.45 -19.33
N ARG A 30 -26.31 -56.65 -20.40
CA ARG A 30 -26.88 -56.50 -21.76
C ARG A 30 -27.77 -57.72 -22.02
N ALA A 31 -29.06 -57.57 -21.76
CA ALA A 31 -30.06 -58.58 -22.09
C ALA A 31 -30.42 -58.48 -23.57
N VAL A 32 -30.09 -59.51 -24.36
CA VAL A 32 -30.73 -59.77 -25.66
C VAL A 32 -32.10 -60.40 -25.39
N PRO A 33 -33.20 -59.95 -26.02
CA PRO A 33 -34.52 -60.52 -25.79
C PRO A 33 -34.58 -61.93 -26.40
N THR A 34 -35.05 -62.90 -25.61
CA THR A 34 -35.25 -64.28 -26.05
C THR A 34 -36.64 -64.74 -25.65
N ASP A 35 -37.37 -65.29 -26.60
CA ASP A 35 -38.78 -65.69 -26.54
C ASP A 35 -39.11 -66.56 -25.32
N GLY A 36 -39.82 -65.98 -24.35
CA GLY A 36 -40.75 -66.63 -23.41
C GLY A 36 -40.27 -67.79 -22.53
N LYS A 37 -39.00 -68.22 -22.59
CA LYS A 37 -38.48 -69.34 -21.80
C LYS A 37 -37.59 -68.83 -20.68
N PHE A 38 -37.92 -69.22 -19.45
CA PHE A 38 -37.13 -68.90 -18.25
C PHE A 38 -35.68 -69.38 -18.42
N ARG A 39 -34.69 -68.49 -18.21
CA ARG A 39 -33.28 -68.86 -18.30
C ARG A 39 -32.89 -69.68 -17.08
N VAL A 40 -32.59 -70.97 -17.27
CA VAL A 40 -32.05 -71.82 -16.21
C VAL A 40 -30.65 -71.34 -15.86
N LEU A 41 -30.44 -71.00 -14.59
CA LEU A 41 -29.17 -70.49 -14.05
C LEU A 41 -28.19 -71.66 -13.94
N ASP A 42 -27.28 -71.77 -14.90
CA ASP A 42 -26.33 -72.89 -14.95
C ASP A 42 -25.16 -72.61 -13.99
N LEU A 43 -25.24 -73.15 -12.77
CA LEU A 43 -24.28 -72.94 -11.68
C LEU A 43 -22.95 -73.69 -11.87
N LYS A 44 -22.81 -74.49 -12.95
CA LYS A 44 -21.53 -75.12 -13.28
C LYS A 44 -20.54 -74.04 -13.67
N LYS A 45 -19.64 -73.70 -12.73
CA LYS A 45 -18.44 -72.90 -12.98
C LYS A 45 -17.67 -73.50 -14.16
N LYS A 46 -17.85 -72.96 -15.38
CA LYS A 46 -16.89 -73.18 -16.46
C LYS A 46 -15.54 -72.76 -15.89
N SER A 47 -14.57 -73.66 -15.89
CA SER A 47 -13.23 -73.39 -15.37
C SER A 47 -12.74 -72.08 -16.02
N PHE A 48 -12.59 -71.03 -15.21
CA PHE A 48 -11.94 -69.82 -15.68
C PHE A 48 -10.53 -70.23 -16.08
N VAL A 49 -10.20 -70.14 -17.37
CA VAL A 49 -8.83 -70.27 -17.82
C VAL A 49 -8.05 -69.19 -17.06
N PRO A 50 -7.06 -69.55 -16.22
CA PRO A 50 -6.33 -68.55 -15.46
C PRO A 50 -5.69 -67.61 -16.46
N HIS A 51 -6.14 -66.35 -16.49
CA HIS A 51 -5.43 -65.31 -17.22
C HIS A 51 -4.00 -65.30 -16.67
N ALA A 52 -3.03 -65.56 -17.54
CA ALA A 52 -1.63 -65.58 -17.17
C ALA A 52 -1.32 -64.26 -16.46
N LYS A 53 -0.96 -64.33 -15.17
CA LYS A 53 -0.54 -63.15 -14.41
C LYS A 53 0.62 -62.55 -15.18
N LYS A 54 0.48 -61.29 -15.63
CA LYS A 54 1.58 -60.58 -16.30
C LYS A 54 2.81 -60.70 -15.41
N LYS A 55 3.88 -61.33 -15.92
CA LYS A 55 5.14 -61.45 -15.20
C LYS A 55 5.62 -60.04 -14.88
N TYR A 56 5.79 -59.73 -13.60
CA TYR A 56 6.33 -58.45 -13.18
C TYR A 56 7.79 -58.38 -13.62
N ILE A 57 8.07 -57.61 -14.66
CA ILE A 57 9.44 -57.29 -15.07
C ILE A 57 9.91 -56.19 -14.13
N LYS A 58 10.95 -56.47 -13.34
CA LYS A 58 11.61 -55.46 -12.50
C LYS A 58 12.23 -54.41 -13.42
N THR A 59 11.73 -53.19 -13.36
CA THR A 59 12.34 -52.07 -14.07
C THR A 59 13.73 -51.79 -13.48
N ILE A 60 14.76 -51.81 -14.31
CA ILE A 60 16.13 -51.48 -13.90
C ILE A 60 16.19 -49.98 -13.62
N THR A 61 16.60 -49.60 -12.40
CA THR A 61 16.82 -48.20 -12.03
C THR A 61 18.21 -47.75 -12.45
N LEU A 62 18.28 -46.69 -13.26
CA LEU A 62 19.55 -46.07 -13.64
C LEU A 62 20.22 -45.38 -12.44
N PRO A 63 21.56 -45.24 -12.45
CA PRO A 63 22.26 -44.48 -11.41
C PRO A 63 21.81 -43.01 -11.38
N PRO A 64 21.86 -42.35 -10.21
CA PRO A 64 21.46 -40.96 -10.08
C PRO A 64 22.39 -40.03 -10.87
N ARG A 65 21.80 -39.02 -11.53
CA ARG A 65 22.53 -37.99 -12.32
C ARG A 65 23.64 -37.32 -11.52
N ALA A 66 23.46 -37.13 -10.21
CA ALA A 66 24.44 -36.55 -9.30
C ALA A 66 25.85 -37.18 -9.37
N LEU A 67 25.95 -38.48 -9.71
CA LEU A 67 27.24 -39.16 -9.81
C LEU A 67 28.01 -38.85 -11.10
N SER A 68 27.31 -38.45 -12.17
CA SER A 68 27.91 -38.16 -13.47
C SER A 68 28.12 -36.66 -13.71
N MET A 69 27.97 -35.83 -12.67
CA MET A 69 28.05 -34.38 -12.79
C MET A 69 29.49 -33.88 -12.63
N PRO A 70 29.99 -33.01 -13.53
CA PRO A 70 31.27 -32.35 -13.32
C PRO A 70 31.20 -31.35 -12.16
N VAL A 71 32.34 -31.13 -11.48
CA VAL A 71 32.47 -30.20 -10.35
C VAL A 71 32.34 -28.75 -10.83
N ASP A 72 32.92 -28.42 -11.99
CA ASP A 72 32.97 -27.06 -12.54
C ASP A 72 31.72 -26.66 -13.35
N GLN A 73 30.68 -27.49 -13.35
CA GLN A 73 29.46 -27.19 -14.10
C GLN A 73 28.72 -25.97 -13.55
N GLU A 74 28.03 -25.25 -14.42
CA GLU A 74 27.18 -24.14 -14.00
C GLU A 74 25.91 -24.67 -13.30
N TRP A 75 25.78 -24.41 -12.00
CA TRP A 75 24.67 -24.90 -11.18
C TRP A 75 23.30 -24.36 -11.64
N SER A 76 23.24 -23.14 -12.18
CA SER A 76 22.00 -22.52 -12.67
C SER A 76 21.33 -23.35 -13.78
N ASN A 77 22.11 -24.04 -14.62
CA ASN A 77 21.59 -24.90 -15.69
C ASN A 77 21.04 -26.23 -15.13
N VAL A 78 21.56 -26.68 -13.99
CA VAL A 78 21.07 -27.86 -13.27
C VAL A 78 19.75 -27.55 -12.56
N TRP A 79 19.65 -26.37 -11.95
CA TRP A 79 18.53 -25.98 -11.10
C TRP A 79 18.01 -24.57 -11.47
N PRO A 80 17.30 -24.43 -12.61
CA PRO A 80 16.95 -23.12 -13.16
C PRO A 80 15.80 -22.41 -12.44
N GLY A 81 14.97 -23.12 -11.67
CA GLY A 81 13.76 -22.55 -11.08
C GLY A 81 13.31 -23.25 -9.80
N PRO A 82 12.24 -22.75 -9.17
CA PRO A 82 11.72 -23.31 -7.93
C PRO A 82 11.21 -24.73 -8.16
N ARG A 83 11.76 -25.67 -7.41
CA ARG A 83 11.40 -27.09 -7.49
C ARG A 83 11.59 -27.75 -6.14
N THR A 84 10.77 -28.75 -5.83
CA THR A 84 10.98 -29.63 -4.66
C THR A 84 12.35 -30.29 -4.73
N PHE A 85 12.98 -30.47 -3.57
CA PHE A 85 14.28 -31.10 -3.46
C PHE A 85 14.29 -32.48 -4.13
N HIS A 86 15.22 -32.68 -5.08
CA HIS A 86 15.36 -33.94 -5.80
C HIS A 86 16.71 -34.58 -5.52
N PRO A 87 16.75 -35.70 -4.78
CA PRO A 87 18.00 -36.26 -4.26
C PRO A 87 18.94 -36.80 -5.34
N ALA A 88 18.40 -37.16 -6.52
CA ALA A 88 19.21 -37.65 -7.63
C ALA A 88 19.88 -36.53 -8.46
N THR A 89 19.42 -35.28 -8.34
CA THR A 89 20.00 -34.13 -9.06
C THR A 89 21.01 -33.38 -8.22
N VAL A 90 20.78 -33.26 -6.91
CA VAL A 90 21.66 -32.48 -6.03
C VAL A 90 22.91 -33.29 -5.68
N PRO A 91 24.12 -32.85 -6.07
CA PRO A 91 25.38 -33.59 -5.84
C PRO A 91 25.96 -33.40 -4.44
N LEU A 92 25.13 -33.00 -3.47
CA LEU A 92 25.53 -32.78 -2.08
C LEU A 92 25.12 -33.98 -1.22
N ALA A 93 25.95 -34.33 -0.25
CA ALA A 93 25.68 -35.40 0.73
C ALA A 93 24.86 -34.87 1.91
N LEU A 94 23.64 -34.40 1.63
CA LEU A 94 22.75 -33.83 2.64
C LEU A 94 22.14 -34.92 3.54
N ARG A 95 22.06 -34.61 4.83
CA ARG A 95 21.40 -35.40 5.87
C ARG A 95 20.54 -34.48 6.71
N GLN A 96 19.35 -34.93 7.07
CA GLN A 96 18.42 -34.16 7.89
C GLN A 96 17.46 -35.07 8.62
N GLY A 97 17.09 -34.69 9.84
CA GLY A 97 16.18 -35.45 10.70
C GLY A 97 16.89 -35.89 11.97
N TYR A 98 16.10 -36.02 13.04
CA TYR A 98 16.61 -36.44 14.34
C TYR A 98 16.61 -37.97 14.44
N ASP A 99 17.77 -38.55 14.78
CA ASP A 99 17.90 -39.95 15.15
C ASP A 99 18.77 -40.02 16.42
N PRO A 100 18.24 -40.52 17.56
CA PRO A 100 18.96 -40.50 18.83
C PRO A 100 20.11 -41.51 18.90
N LYS A 101 20.14 -42.53 18.03
CA LYS A 101 21.12 -43.63 18.09
C LYS A 101 22.02 -43.71 16.87
N ARG A 102 21.68 -43.02 15.77
CA ARG A 102 22.39 -43.09 14.49
C ARG A 102 22.57 -41.70 13.88
N ALA A 103 23.34 -41.65 12.79
CA ALA A 103 23.44 -40.45 11.98
C ALA A 103 22.10 -40.12 11.31
N SER A 104 21.81 -38.82 11.17
CA SER A 104 20.60 -38.34 10.52
C SER A 104 20.36 -39.00 9.15
N PRO A 105 19.09 -39.27 8.79
CA PRO A 105 18.71 -39.84 7.51
C PRO A 105 19.33 -39.10 6.33
N GLY A 106 19.83 -39.86 5.35
CA GLY A 106 20.40 -39.32 4.10
C GLY A 106 19.35 -38.69 3.20
N LYS A 107 19.77 -38.13 2.06
CA LYS A 107 18.88 -37.41 1.13
C LYS A 107 17.83 -38.27 0.40
N TYR A 108 18.08 -39.56 0.21
CA TYR A 108 17.18 -40.44 -0.55
C TYR A 108 15.96 -40.82 0.30
N GLY A 109 14.76 -40.46 -0.15
CA GLY A 109 13.51 -40.78 0.55
C GLY A 109 13.25 -39.96 1.81
N ASN A 110 13.98 -38.86 2.04
CA ASN A 110 13.84 -38.03 3.23
C ASN A 110 12.76 -36.96 3.05
N ALA A 111 11.66 -37.11 3.78
CA ALA A 111 10.52 -36.19 3.72
C ALA A 111 10.85 -34.80 4.30
N GLU A 112 11.76 -34.69 5.28
CA GLU A 112 12.11 -33.39 5.88
C GLU A 112 12.78 -32.47 4.86
N LEU A 113 13.66 -33.03 4.02
CA LEU A 113 14.28 -32.29 2.91
C LEU A 113 13.28 -31.89 1.82
N MET A 114 12.15 -32.60 1.69
CA MET A 114 11.10 -32.25 0.72
C MET A 114 10.18 -31.12 1.21
N LYS A 115 10.00 -30.97 2.53
CA LYS A 115 9.17 -29.93 3.13
C LYS A 115 9.79 -28.53 3.02
N ILE A 116 11.11 -28.43 3.02
CA ILE A 116 11.81 -27.15 3.02
C ILE A 116 11.64 -26.44 1.66
N PRO A 117 11.19 -25.17 1.64
CA PRO A 117 11.30 -24.34 0.45
C PRO A 117 12.78 -24.02 0.20
N ASN A 118 13.41 -24.76 -0.71
CA ASN A 118 14.83 -24.62 -0.99
C ASN A 118 15.13 -23.41 -1.88
N PHE A 119 16.32 -22.84 -1.70
CA PHE A 119 16.82 -21.69 -2.46
C PHE A 119 17.91 -22.09 -3.47
N LEU A 120 17.93 -23.37 -3.90
CA LEU A 120 18.97 -23.90 -4.79
C LEU A 120 18.97 -23.23 -6.17
N HIS A 121 17.86 -22.62 -6.60
CA HIS A 121 17.80 -21.82 -7.83
C HIS A 121 18.32 -20.38 -7.63
N LEU A 122 18.32 -19.87 -6.40
CA LEU A 122 18.72 -18.50 -6.04
C LEU A 122 20.14 -18.45 -5.47
N THR A 123 21.06 -19.17 -6.09
CA THR A 123 22.48 -19.10 -5.70
C THR A 123 23.11 -17.76 -6.12
N PRO A 124 24.13 -17.25 -5.42
CA PRO A 124 24.72 -15.94 -5.74
C PRO A 124 25.20 -15.80 -7.21
N PRO A 125 25.84 -16.82 -7.83
CA PRO A 125 26.19 -16.76 -9.26
C PRO A 125 24.96 -16.66 -10.17
N ALA A 126 23.89 -17.39 -9.86
CA ALA A 126 22.63 -17.31 -10.60
C ALA A 126 22.03 -15.90 -10.47
N VAL A 127 21.92 -15.36 -9.25
CA VAL A 127 21.37 -14.01 -9.01
C VAL A 127 22.14 -12.95 -9.79
N LYS A 128 23.48 -13.00 -9.81
CA LYS A 128 24.30 -12.07 -10.62
C LYS A 128 23.97 -12.16 -12.11
N LYS A 129 23.83 -13.38 -12.65
CA LYS A 129 23.43 -13.62 -14.05
C LYS A 129 22.02 -13.07 -14.33
N HIS A 130 21.06 -13.35 -13.45
CA HIS A 130 19.69 -12.84 -13.58
C HIS A 130 19.65 -11.30 -13.53
N CYS A 131 20.29 -10.69 -12.54
CA CYS A 131 20.37 -9.23 -12.43
C CYS A 131 21.04 -8.61 -13.66
N SER A 132 22.11 -9.21 -14.20
CA SER A 132 22.77 -8.71 -15.41
C SER A 132 21.85 -8.69 -16.63
N ALA A 133 20.98 -9.70 -16.76
CA ALA A 133 19.98 -9.76 -17.83
C ALA A 133 18.80 -8.82 -17.58
N LEU A 134 18.46 -8.55 -16.32
CA LEU A 134 17.36 -7.65 -15.96
C LEU A 134 17.73 -6.16 -16.06
N LYS A 135 19.02 -5.81 -15.97
CA LYS A 135 19.50 -4.42 -16.07
C LYS A 135 19.01 -3.69 -17.32
N GLN A 136 18.79 -4.39 -18.44
CA GLN A 136 18.28 -3.78 -19.67
C GLN A 136 16.84 -3.22 -19.55
N PHE A 137 16.07 -3.68 -18.55
CA PHE A 137 14.70 -3.21 -18.30
C PHE A 137 14.63 -2.11 -17.25
N CYS A 138 15.74 -1.83 -16.56
CA CYS A 138 15.81 -0.80 -15.54
C CYS A 138 16.13 0.56 -16.18
N THR A 139 15.57 1.63 -15.61
CA THR A 139 15.93 3.01 -15.96
C THR A 139 16.77 3.60 -14.84
N GLU A 140 17.71 4.49 -15.17
CA GLU A 140 18.48 5.24 -14.18
C GLU A 140 17.56 6.18 -13.39
N TRP A 141 17.84 6.33 -12.09
CA TRP A 141 17.15 7.30 -11.25
C TRP A 141 17.63 8.73 -11.60
N PRO A 142 16.74 9.74 -11.66
CA PRO A 142 17.13 11.12 -11.94
C PRO A 142 18.11 11.66 -10.88
N LYS A 143 19.21 12.26 -11.34
CA LYS A 143 20.31 12.78 -10.50
C LYS A 143 19.92 14.00 -9.66
N ASP A 144 18.93 14.76 -10.13
CA ASP A 144 18.48 15.98 -9.45
C ASP A 144 17.57 15.68 -8.24
N LEU A 145 17.22 14.40 -8.00
CA LEU A 145 16.32 13.94 -6.93
C LEU A 145 17.04 12.98 -5.98
N GLU A 146 18.24 13.34 -5.51
CA GLU A 146 18.99 12.53 -4.54
C GLU A 146 18.47 12.71 -3.11
N THR A 147 17.93 13.90 -2.78
CA THR A 147 17.41 14.24 -1.45
C THR A 147 15.89 14.20 -1.41
N ASP A 148 15.33 13.78 -0.27
CA ASP A 148 13.88 13.81 -0.04
C ASP A 148 13.31 15.25 -0.12
N GLU A 149 14.08 16.26 0.29
CA GLU A 149 13.67 17.67 0.20
C GLU A 149 13.48 18.14 -1.25
N ASP A 150 14.36 17.70 -2.17
CA ASP A 150 14.26 18.05 -3.59
C ASP A 150 13.05 17.35 -4.22
N CYS A 151 12.75 16.13 -3.77
CA CYS A 151 11.54 15.41 -4.16
C CYS A 151 10.28 16.14 -3.71
N ASP A 152 10.22 16.61 -2.46
CA ASP A 152 9.08 17.35 -1.92
C ASP A 152 8.85 18.70 -2.64
N ARG A 153 9.94 19.39 -3.03
CA ARG A 153 9.85 20.67 -3.78
C ARG A 153 9.27 20.48 -5.18
N HIS A 154 9.67 19.44 -5.90
CA HIS A 154 9.22 19.19 -7.26
C HIS A 154 7.91 18.39 -7.33
N PHE A 155 7.69 17.49 -6.37
CA PHE A 155 6.58 16.54 -6.32
C PHE A 155 5.92 16.56 -4.93
N PRO A 156 5.14 17.60 -4.59
CA PRO A 156 4.54 17.76 -3.26
C PRO A 156 3.41 16.77 -2.94
N MET A 157 2.95 16.00 -3.94
CA MET A 157 1.87 15.03 -3.80
C MET A 157 2.41 13.60 -3.74
N THR A 158 2.13 12.93 -2.63
CA THR A 158 2.43 11.50 -2.46
C THR A 158 1.17 10.67 -2.61
N THR A 159 1.20 9.71 -3.54
CA THR A 159 0.12 8.73 -3.71
C THR A 159 0.56 7.37 -3.17
N ILE A 160 -0.14 6.85 -2.17
CA ILE A 160 0.14 5.56 -1.55
C ILE A 160 -0.87 4.55 -2.08
N THR A 161 -0.37 3.46 -2.66
CA THR A 161 -1.16 2.31 -3.09
C THR A 161 -0.52 1.02 -2.60
N THR A 162 -1.33 0.05 -2.21
CA THR A 162 -0.85 -1.20 -1.59
C THR A 162 -1.27 -2.40 -2.43
N ASP A 163 -0.30 -3.25 -2.75
CA ASP A 163 -0.50 -4.49 -3.48
C ASP A 163 -0.26 -5.72 -2.58
N TYR A 164 -1.18 -6.68 -2.62
CA TYR A 164 -1.14 -7.88 -1.78
C TYR A 164 -0.90 -9.12 -2.64
N CYS A 165 0.13 -9.91 -2.29
CA CYS A 165 0.45 -11.16 -2.97
C CYS A 165 0.17 -12.35 -2.04
N HIS A 166 -0.88 -13.12 -2.35
CA HIS A 166 -1.28 -14.31 -1.60
C HIS A 166 -1.03 -15.57 -2.43
N SER A 167 -0.80 -16.72 -1.78
CA SER A 167 -0.70 -18.04 -2.45
C SER A 167 -2.06 -18.65 -2.82
N SER A 168 -3.13 -17.85 -2.77
CA SER A 168 -4.51 -18.26 -3.07
C SER A 168 -4.72 -18.37 -4.59
N PRO A 169 -5.63 -19.23 -5.07
CA PRO A 169 -6.04 -19.23 -6.49
C PRO A 169 -6.68 -17.89 -6.93
N THR A 170 -7.17 -17.10 -5.98
CA THR A 170 -7.76 -15.79 -6.23
C THR A 170 -6.72 -14.69 -6.05
N ILE A 171 -6.44 -13.93 -7.13
CA ILE A 171 -5.53 -12.78 -7.11
C ILE A 171 -6.14 -11.50 -6.52
N LYS A 172 -7.46 -11.49 -6.29
CA LYS A 172 -8.20 -10.29 -5.88
C LYS A 172 -8.10 -10.08 -4.38
N ASP A 173 -7.63 -8.90 -3.97
CA ASP A 173 -7.73 -8.42 -2.60
C ASP A 173 -8.53 -7.10 -2.57
N PRO A 174 -9.65 -7.02 -1.83
CA PRO A 174 -10.45 -5.80 -1.76
C PRO A 174 -9.68 -4.61 -1.18
N LYS A 175 -8.63 -4.80 -0.39
CA LYS A 175 -7.83 -3.73 0.19
C LYS A 175 -6.96 -3.01 -0.84
N SER A 176 -6.61 -3.67 -1.94
CA SER A 176 -5.78 -3.09 -3.02
C SER A 176 -6.44 -1.94 -3.80
N ARG A 177 -7.74 -1.71 -3.57
CA ARG A 177 -8.49 -0.59 -4.19
C ARG A 177 -8.26 0.73 -3.47
N ILE A 178 -7.83 0.69 -2.20
CA ILE A 178 -7.71 1.88 -1.35
C ILE A 178 -6.56 2.73 -1.85
N VAL A 179 -6.82 4.01 -2.05
CA VAL A 179 -5.80 5.00 -2.44
C VAL A 179 -5.72 6.06 -1.35
N THR A 180 -4.51 6.43 -0.96
CA THR A 180 -4.28 7.52 -0.02
C THR A 180 -3.42 8.58 -0.69
N ILE A 181 -3.94 9.81 -0.74
CA ILE A 181 -3.25 10.97 -1.28
C ILE A 181 -2.82 11.82 -0.09
N LYS A 182 -1.53 12.17 -0.02
CA LYS A 182 -0.94 13.04 0.98
C LYS A 182 -0.31 14.26 0.33
N ILE A 183 -0.65 15.45 0.83
CA ILE A 183 -0.15 16.73 0.30
C ILE A 183 0.08 17.69 1.46
N LYS A 184 1.20 18.43 1.44
CA LYS A 184 1.46 19.52 2.38
C LYS A 184 0.66 20.76 1.98
N LEU A 185 -0.08 21.40 2.89
CA LEU A 185 -0.86 22.59 2.54
C LEU A 185 0.02 23.77 2.15
N SER A 186 1.20 23.89 2.75
CA SER A 186 2.24 24.87 2.37
C SER A 186 2.70 24.81 0.92
N SER A 187 2.54 23.66 0.24
CA SER A 187 2.87 23.51 -1.17
C SER A 187 1.79 24.04 -2.13
N LEU A 188 0.57 24.25 -1.62
CA LEU A 188 -0.55 24.77 -2.38
C LEU A 188 -0.56 26.31 -2.31
N ASN A 189 -0.90 26.96 -3.42
CA ASN A 189 -1.03 28.41 -3.48
C ASN A 189 -2.37 28.87 -2.88
N LEU A 190 -2.49 28.79 -1.55
CA LEU A 190 -3.69 29.15 -0.81
C LEU A 190 -3.50 30.50 -0.11
N ASP A 191 -4.50 31.38 -0.24
CA ASP A 191 -4.58 32.58 0.59
C ASP A 191 -4.92 32.22 2.05
N LYS A 192 -4.72 33.15 2.99
CA LYS A 192 -5.06 32.98 4.41
C LYS A 192 -6.52 32.56 4.61
N HIS A 193 -7.43 33.16 3.85
CA HIS A 193 -8.85 32.80 3.83
C HIS A 193 -9.04 31.37 3.32
N ALA A 194 -8.44 31.03 2.18
CA ALA A 194 -8.60 29.71 1.57
C ALA A 194 -8.00 28.59 2.44
N ARG A 195 -6.86 28.83 3.09
CA ARG A 195 -6.24 27.87 4.01
C ARG A 195 -7.14 27.60 5.22
N ASP A 196 -7.64 28.65 5.86
CA ASP A 196 -8.60 28.60 6.99
C ASP A 196 -9.88 27.84 6.59
N LYS A 197 -10.47 28.18 5.43
CA LYS A 197 -11.65 27.49 4.90
C LYS A 197 -11.36 26.02 4.58
N MET A 198 -10.21 25.71 3.99
CA MET A 198 -9.82 24.35 3.62
C MET A 198 -9.65 23.46 4.85
N ILE A 199 -9.00 23.95 5.92
CA ILE A 199 -8.84 23.21 7.17
C ILE A 199 -10.21 22.86 7.77
N ARG A 200 -11.15 23.82 7.80
CA ARG A 200 -12.52 23.56 8.27
C ARG A 200 -13.30 22.56 7.42
N LEU A 201 -13.16 22.61 6.10
CA LEU A 201 -13.85 21.67 5.20
C LEU A 201 -13.33 20.24 5.34
N VAL A 202 -12.04 20.09 5.61
CA VAL A 202 -11.38 18.79 5.71
C VAL A 202 -11.59 18.15 7.09
N GLY A 203 -11.57 18.96 8.16
CA GLY A 203 -11.69 18.48 9.55
C GLY A 203 -10.58 17.49 9.91
N ASP A 204 -10.96 16.33 10.44
CA ASP A 204 -10.07 15.28 10.98
C ASP A 204 -9.01 14.71 10.02
N ARG A 205 -9.02 15.09 8.74
CA ARG A 205 -8.06 14.57 7.75
C ARG A 205 -6.84 15.45 7.53
N TYR A 206 -6.80 16.62 8.17
CA TYR A 206 -5.65 17.49 8.23
C TYR A 206 -4.95 17.32 9.57
N ASP A 207 -3.63 17.25 9.53
CA ASP A 207 -2.79 17.20 10.72
C ASP A 207 -2.05 18.54 10.88
N GLU A 208 -2.28 19.22 12.00
CA GLU A 208 -1.71 20.53 12.30
C GLU A 208 -0.20 20.48 12.56
N GLU A 209 0.30 19.40 13.15
CA GLU A 209 1.72 19.27 13.51
C GLU A 209 2.60 19.05 12.27
N SER A 210 2.11 18.27 11.30
CA SER A 210 2.85 17.92 10.07
C SER A 210 2.49 18.76 8.84
N ASP A 211 1.45 19.60 8.91
CA ASP A 211 0.87 20.38 7.80
C ASP A 211 0.43 19.47 6.62
N VAL A 212 0.13 18.19 6.88
CA VAL A 212 -0.22 17.20 5.83
C VAL A 212 -1.73 16.94 5.79
N LEU A 213 -2.31 17.20 4.62
CA LEU A 213 -3.65 16.76 4.25
C LEU A 213 -3.63 15.30 3.77
N THR A 214 -4.44 14.43 4.38
CA THR A 214 -4.54 13.01 4.00
C THR A 214 -5.94 12.67 3.47
N ILE A 215 -6.07 12.42 2.16
CA ILE A 215 -7.33 11.99 1.55
C ILE A 215 -7.29 10.48 1.31
N VAL A 216 -8.16 9.74 2.00
CA VAL A 216 -8.33 8.30 1.79
C VAL A 216 -9.59 8.04 0.95
N THR A 217 -9.45 7.30 -0.15
CA THR A 217 -10.55 6.92 -1.03
C THR A 217 -10.66 5.40 -1.17
N ASP A 218 -11.84 4.85 -0.86
CA ASP A 218 -12.12 3.40 -0.88
C ASP A 218 -13.48 3.03 -1.50
N ARG A 219 -14.20 4.04 -2.01
CA ARG A 219 -15.60 3.93 -2.47
C ARG A 219 -15.75 3.12 -3.75
N CYS A 220 -14.85 3.31 -4.71
CA CYS A 220 -14.95 2.69 -6.03
C CYS A 220 -14.30 1.30 -6.05
N PRO A 221 -14.77 0.38 -6.92
CA PRO A 221 -14.20 -0.97 -7.02
C PRO A 221 -12.76 -1.00 -7.55
N THR A 222 -12.40 -0.06 -8.44
CA THR A 222 -11.07 -0.05 -9.06
C THR A 222 -10.18 1.03 -8.47
N ARG A 223 -8.88 0.73 -8.36
CA ARG A 223 -7.86 1.67 -7.86
C ARG A 223 -7.80 2.95 -8.68
N LYS A 224 -7.88 2.83 -10.01
CA LYS A 224 -7.88 3.98 -10.93
C LYS A 224 -9.02 4.96 -10.61
N GLN A 225 -10.24 4.45 -10.42
CA GLN A 225 -11.38 5.30 -10.06
C GLN A 225 -11.20 5.97 -8.69
N ASN A 226 -10.66 5.27 -7.70
CA ASN A 226 -10.38 5.87 -6.39
C ASN A 226 -9.29 6.95 -6.46
N TYR A 227 -8.29 6.76 -7.31
CA TYR A 227 -7.27 7.77 -7.58
C TYR A 227 -7.89 9.00 -8.26
N ASP A 228 -8.62 8.81 -9.37
CA ASP A 228 -9.28 9.88 -10.11
C ASP A 228 -10.27 10.65 -9.21
N TYR A 229 -11.01 9.93 -8.36
CA TYR A 229 -11.90 10.53 -7.37
C TYR A 229 -11.13 11.29 -6.29
N GLY A 230 -10.00 10.79 -5.81
CA GLY A 230 -9.17 11.48 -4.83
C GLY A 230 -8.62 12.81 -5.37
N VAL A 231 -8.16 12.81 -6.63
CA VAL A 231 -7.72 14.02 -7.34
C VAL A 231 -8.88 14.99 -7.56
N TYR A 232 -10.06 14.48 -7.92
CA TYR A 232 -11.28 15.30 -8.05
C TYR A 232 -11.65 15.98 -6.73
N VAL A 233 -11.66 15.24 -5.61
CA VAL A 233 -11.98 15.78 -4.28
C VAL A 233 -10.97 16.87 -3.89
N LEU A 234 -9.68 16.64 -4.10
CA LEU A 234 -8.65 17.64 -3.86
C LEU A 234 -8.88 18.91 -4.68
N THR A 235 -9.19 18.74 -5.97
CA THR A 235 -9.43 19.86 -6.90
C THR A 235 -10.66 20.66 -6.49
N ALA A 236 -11.75 19.96 -6.13
CA ALA A 236 -12.96 20.59 -5.63
C ALA A 236 -12.68 21.36 -4.33
N LEU A 237 -11.97 20.76 -3.37
CA LEU A 237 -11.61 21.43 -2.12
C LEU A 237 -10.80 22.72 -2.38
N TYR A 238 -9.84 22.68 -3.30
CA TYR A 238 -9.02 23.85 -3.64
C TYR A 238 -9.82 24.99 -4.27
N HIS A 239 -10.79 24.69 -5.14
CA HIS A 239 -11.63 25.71 -5.75
C HIS A 239 -12.67 26.24 -4.76
N GLU A 240 -13.35 25.38 -4.02
CA GLU A 240 -14.32 25.76 -3.00
C GLU A 240 -13.70 26.56 -1.86
N SER A 241 -12.45 26.27 -1.49
CA SER A 241 -11.72 27.05 -0.49
C SER A 241 -11.40 28.47 -0.96
N ASN A 242 -11.15 28.67 -2.26
CA ASN A 242 -10.85 29.99 -2.82
C ASN A 242 -12.12 30.82 -3.09
N THR A 243 -13.28 30.18 -3.24
CA THR A 243 -14.55 30.87 -3.42
C THR A 243 -15.00 31.47 -2.09
N PHE A 244 -15.41 32.74 -2.08
CA PHE A 244 -15.98 33.41 -0.90
C PHE A 244 -17.50 33.44 -1.00
N GLU A 245 -18.19 32.90 0.00
CA GLU A 245 -19.65 32.89 0.07
C GLU A 245 -20.21 33.95 1.02
N GLU A 246 -21.45 34.40 0.80
CA GLU A 246 -22.05 35.49 1.59
C GLU A 246 -22.19 35.16 3.09
N TRP A 247 -22.45 33.90 3.41
CA TRP A 247 -22.61 33.45 4.80
C TRP A 247 -21.29 33.48 5.58
N GLU A 248 -20.14 33.51 4.91
CA GLU A 248 -18.83 33.62 5.57
C GLU A 248 -18.63 34.99 6.24
N ARG A 249 -19.41 36.00 5.84
CA ARG A 249 -19.45 37.31 6.51
C ARG A 249 -20.05 37.24 7.92
N GLN A 250 -20.80 36.19 8.22
CA GLN A 250 -21.47 36.00 9.52
C GLN A 250 -20.61 35.24 10.54
N LYS A 251 -19.34 34.96 10.20
CA LYS A 251 -18.38 34.28 11.07
C LYS A 251 -18.25 35.00 12.42
N GLN A 252 -18.51 34.28 13.51
CA GLN A 252 -18.46 34.82 14.86
C GLN A 252 -17.04 34.73 15.44
N GLU A 253 -16.78 35.44 16.53
CA GLU A 253 -15.50 35.39 17.24
C GLU A 253 -15.15 33.97 17.74
N ALA A 254 -16.17 33.19 18.13
CA ALA A 254 -15.99 31.80 18.55
C ALA A 254 -15.52 30.86 17.43
N ASP A 255 -15.74 31.25 16.16
CA ASP A 255 -15.36 30.44 14.99
C ASP A 255 -13.93 30.77 14.50
N MET A 256 -13.27 31.74 15.12
CA MET A 256 -11.93 32.18 14.73
C MET A 256 -10.87 31.27 15.35
N GLU A 257 -10.01 30.69 14.50
CA GLU A 257 -8.91 29.81 14.93
C GLU A 257 -7.80 30.57 15.66
N HIS A 258 -7.63 31.83 15.29
CA HIS A 258 -6.66 32.72 15.89
C HIS A 258 -7.35 33.92 16.51
N TYR A 259 -6.87 34.29 17.68
CA TYR A 259 -7.24 35.51 18.36
C TYR A 259 -6.81 36.73 17.51
N ILE A 260 -7.81 37.47 17.03
CA ILE A 260 -7.62 38.75 16.35
C ILE A 260 -7.94 39.87 17.34
N TRP A 261 -6.92 40.66 17.68
CA TRP A 261 -7.03 41.76 18.65
C TRP A 261 -8.15 42.77 18.31
N GLU A 262 -8.31 43.13 17.04
CA GLU A 262 -9.18 44.23 16.61
C GLU A 262 -10.65 44.04 16.93
N ASN A 263 -11.14 42.79 16.95
CA ASN A 263 -12.55 42.49 17.17
C ASN A 263 -12.86 42.22 18.65
N ASN A 264 -11.83 41.98 19.47
CA ASN A 264 -11.99 41.37 20.77
C ASN A 264 -12.23 42.37 21.93
N PRO A 265 -12.79 41.89 23.07
CA PRO A 265 -13.09 42.73 24.23
C PRO A 265 -11.83 43.33 24.87
N SER A 266 -10.65 42.73 24.68
CA SER A 266 -9.39 43.27 25.20
C SER A 266 -9.05 44.63 24.59
N LYS A 267 -9.36 44.87 23.31
CA LYS A 267 -9.23 46.19 22.69
C LYS A 267 -10.20 47.19 23.33
N LYS A 268 -11.46 46.81 23.52
CA LYS A 268 -12.45 47.64 24.22
C LYS A 268 -11.97 48.04 25.62
N ALA A 269 -11.40 47.09 26.37
CA ALA A 269 -10.84 47.33 27.69
C ALA A 269 -9.65 48.31 27.64
N TYR A 270 -8.71 48.13 26.70
CA TYR A 270 -7.56 49.02 26.52
C TYR A 270 -7.98 50.47 26.20
N VAL A 271 -8.91 50.65 25.24
CA VAL A 271 -9.40 52.00 24.87
C VAL A 271 -10.16 52.65 26.03
N THR A 272 -10.91 51.85 26.80
CA THR A 272 -11.62 52.35 27.99
C THR A 272 -10.64 52.79 29.08
N LEU A 273 -9.53 52.08 29.27
CA LEU A 273 -8.50 52.42 30.25
C LEU A 273 -7.71 53.68 29.86
N THR A 274 -7.36 53.84 28.58
CA THR A 274 -6.58 54.99 28.10
C THR A 274 -7.38 56.30 28.11
N ARG A 275 -8.69 56.24 27.83
CA ARG A 275 -9.59 57.41 27.85
C ARG A 275 -10.30 57.61 29.19
N TRP A 276 -10.02 56.78 30.20
CA TRP A 276 -10.65 56.90 31.52
C TRP A 276 -10.38 58.28 32.14
N PRO A 277 -11.38 59.00 32.69
CA PRO A 277 -12.74 58.56 33.07
C PRO A 277 -13.86 58.85 32.04
N GLU A 278 -13.53 59.20 30.79
CA GLU A 278 -14.53 59.49 29.76
C GLU A 278 -15.30 58.22 29.35
N LYS A 279 -16.60 58.39 29.06
CA LYS A 279 -17.42 57.30 28.52
C LYS A 279 -17.09 57.12 27.04
N VAL A 280 -16.48 55.99 26.71
CA VAL A 280 -16.10 55.61 25.35
C VAL A 280 -17.31 54.99 24.62
N SER A 281 -17.62 55.45 23.41
CA SER A 281 -18.63 54.84 22.53
C SER A 281 -18.02 53.68 21.71
N ASP A 282 -18.83 52.75 21.19
CA ASP A 282 -18.33 51.65 20.36
C ASP A 282 -17.66 52.16 19.05
N ASP A 283 -18.04 53.34 18.55
CA ASP A 283 -17.43 53.98 17.37
C ASP A 283 -16.02 54.54 17.67
N ASP A 284 -15.78 54.94 18.92
CA ASP A 284 -14.47 55.38 19.39
C ASP A 284 -13.46 54.22 19.45
N VAL A 285 -13.93 53.03 19.79
CA VAL A 285 -13.09 51.82 19.84
C VAL A 285 -12.70 51.37 18.43
N LYS A 286 -13.61 51.47 17.47
CA LYS A 286 -13.34 51.11 16.06
C LYS A 286 -12.36 52.06 15.39
N SER A 287 -12.45 53.36 15.69
CA SER A 287 -11.59 54.39 15.10
C SER A 287 -10.22 54.51 15.75
N HIS A 288 -10.02 53.96 16.96
CA HIS A 288 -8.74 54.03 17.65
C HIS A 288 -7.72 53.05 17.04
N SER A 289 -6.75 53.60 16.32
CA SER A 289 -5.56 52.92 15.84
C SER A 289 -4.46 52.93 16.89
N ILE A 290 -3.94 51.75 17.23
CA ILE A 290 -2.87 51.55 18.23
C ILE A 290 -1.48 51.75 17.60
N ASP A 291 -1.43 52.11 16.32
CA ASP A 291 -0.20 52.17 15.53
C ASP A 291 0.79 53.24 16.03
N GLU A 292 0.32 54.26 16.76
CA GLU A 292 1.17 55.31 17.34
C GLU A 292 1.61 55.02 18.78
N ASP A 293 0.94 54.09 19.48
CA ASP A 293 1.16 53.80 20.90
C ASP A 293 2.08 52.59 21.12
N MET A 294 3.33 52.85 21.48
CA MET A 294 4.32 51.80 21.79
C MET A 294 3.90 50.86 22.93
N VAL A 295 3.16 51.36 23.92
CA VAL A 295 2.66 50.57 25.06
C VAL A 295 1.50 49.68 24.62
N GLY A 296 0.59 50.21 23.81
CA GLY A 296 -0.55 49.46 23.26
C GLY A 296 -0.12 48.34 22.32
N GLN A 297 0.93 48.54 21.52
CA GLN A 297 1.48 47.49 20.66
C GLN A 297 2.04 46.32 21.47
N LYS A 298 2.82 46.61 22.53
CA LYS A 298 3.35 45.57 23.42
C LYS A 298 2.22 44.77 24.10
N TYR A 299 1.15 45.45 24.51
CA TYR A 299 -0.01 44.79 25.10
C TYR A 299 -0.75 43.92 24.08
N LYS A 300 -0.99 44.44 22.87
CA LYS A 300 -1.58 43.69 21.75
C LYS A 300 -0.77 42.42 21.46
N GLU A 301 0.54 42.54 21.30
CA GLU A 301 1.43 41.40 21.05
C GLU A 301 1.36 40.37 22.17
N ALA A 302 1.47 40.81 23.44
CA ALA A 302 1.45 39.91 24.59
C ALA A 302 0.12 39.14 24.71
N VAL A 303 -1.02 39.81 24.48
CA VAL A 303 -2.34 39.16 24.50
C VAL A 303 -2.49 38.19 23.33
N THR A 304 -2.07 38.59 22.13
CA THR A 304 -2.16 37.71 20.95
C THR A 304 -1.30 36.46 21.10
N GLU A 305 -0.10 36.59 21.67
CA GLU A 305 0.80 35.47 21.89
C GLU A 305 0.25 34.52 22.96
N LEU A 306 -0.28 35.06 24.06
CA LEU A 306 -0.87 34.27 25.13
C LEU A 306 -2.09 33.47 24.67
N LEU A 307 -2.97 34.07 23.85
CA LEU A 307 -4.19 33.40 23.41
C LEU A 307 -3.97 32.46 22.21
N ASN A 308 -2.98 32.72 21.35
CA ASN A 308 -2.70 31.86 20.18
C ASN A 308 -1.73 30.72 20.48
N ASN A 309 -0.65 31.00 21.23
CA ASN A 309 0.40 30.00 21.51
C ASN A 309 0.16 29.25 22.82
N GLY A 310 -0.82 29.68 23.61
CA GLY A 310 -1.20 29.08 24.89
C GLY A 310 -0.54 29.73 26.11
N GLU A 311 -0.94 29.21 27.27
CA GLU A 311 -0.49 29.70 28.58
C GLU A 311 0.82 29.01 28.98
N ASP A 312 1.93 29.75 28.87
CA ASP A 312 3.23 29.38 29.39
C ASP A 312 3.70 30.43 30.41
N THR A 313 4.62 30.05 31.30
CA THR A 313 5.25 30.96 32.26
C THR A 313 5.86 32.18 31.58
N TYR A 314 6.43 32.01 30.38
CA TYR A 314 6.96 33.12 29.59
C TYR A 314 5.85 34.05 29.08
N THR A 315 4.80 33.51 28.45
CA THR A 315 3.69 34.32 27.88
C THR A 315 2.91 35.04 28.99
N LEU A 316 2.73 34.41 30.14
CA LEU A 316 2.11 35.01 31.33
C LEU A 316 2.94 36.17 31.91
N ASN A 317 4.27 36.02 31.99
CA ASN A 317 5.13 37.10 32.46
C ASN A 317 5.15 38.28 31.48
N LYS A 318 5.22 38.01 30.17
CA LYS A 318 5.16 39.03 29.13
C LYS A 318 3.83 39.80 29.17
N TYR A 319 2.72 39.09 29.36
CA TYR A 319 1.40 39.71 29.56
C TYR A 319 1.34 40.56 30.83
N LYS A 320 1.88 40.06 31.95
CA LYS A 320 1.95 40.80 33.22
C LYS A 320 2.71 42.11 33.07
N GLU A 321 3.89 42.09 32.46
CA GLU A 321 4.70 43.30 32.24
C GLU A 321 3.97 44.31 31.35
N ALA A 322 3.36 43.84 30.26
CA ALA A 322 2.60 44.70 29.36
C ALA A 322 1.37 45.30 30.05
N ALA A 323 0.62 44.52 30.83
CA ALA A 323 -0.53 45.01 31.59
C ALA A 323 -0.13 46.02 32.67
N LEU A 324 1.00 45.81 33.35
CA LEU A 324 1.54 46.78 34.31
C LEU A 324 1.93 48.09 33.62
N ALA A 325 2.54 48.03 32.44
CA ALA A 325 2.90 49.23 31.69
C ALA A 325 1.67 50.05 31.24
N VAL A 326 0.55 49.38 30.93
CA VAL A 326 -0.73 50.04 30.60
C VAL A 326 -1.36 50.70 31.82
N LEU A 327 -1.34 50.04 32.99
CA LEU A 327 -2.02 50.52 34.20
C LEU A 327 -1.18 51.53 35.00
N LEU A 328 0.15 51.44 34.97
CA LEU A 328 1.07 52.24 35.76
C LEU A 328 2.11 52.92 34.85
N PRO A 329 1.74 53.98 34.11
CA PRO A 329 2.65 54.66 33.19
C PRO A 329 3.86 55.36 33.86
N GLN A 330 3.89 55.48 35.20
CA GLN A 330 4.91 56.24 35.93
C GLN A 330 6.18 55.45 36.34
N THR A 331 6.21 54.12 36.19
CA THR A 331 7.35 53.30 36.68
C THR A 331 8.52 53.19 35.71
N ILE A 332 8.46 53.85 34.54
CA ILE A 332 9.53 53.81 33.52
C ILE A 332 10.46 55.04 33.62
N GLN A 333 10.23 55.96 34.56
CA GLN A 333 11.06 57.16 34.78
C GLN A 333 11.97 57.12 36.03
N ALA A 334 12.28 55.94 36.58
CA ALA A 334 13.23 55.80 37.70
C ALA A 334 14.50 55.03 37.29
#